data_AF-A0A8D8Y4N5-F1
#
_entry.id   AF-A0A8D8Y4N5-F1
#
_cell.length_a   1.000
_cell.length_b   1.000
_cell.length_c   1.000
_cell.angle_alpha   90.00
_cell.angle_beta   90.00
_cell.angle_gamma   90.00
#
_symmetry.space_group_name_H-M   'P 1'
#
loop_
_entity.id
_entity.type
_entity.pdbx_description
1 polymer ?
#
loop_
_entity_poly.entity_id
_entity_poly.type
_entity_poly.pdbx_seq_one_letter_code
_entity_poly.pdbx_strand_id
1 'polypeptide(L)'
;DLLKEAFEFFINQRANKPAELIAKFVDSKLRAGNKEATEEELERLLDKIMVLFRFSHGKDVFEAFYKKDLAKRLLVGKSASVDAEKSMLSKKVGFNWSCLSCV
;
A
#
# COMPACT_ATOMS: atom_id res chain seq x y z
N ASP A 1 -2.10 -4.83 -24.23
CA ASP A 1 -2.12 -6.06 -23.40
C ASP A 1 -3.54 -6.21 -22.87
N LEU A 2 -4.40 -6.98 -23.55
CA LEU A 2 -5.84 -7.03 -23.28
C LEU A 2 -6.17 -7.31 -21.79
N LEU A 3 -5.38 -8.18 -21.15
CA LEU A 3 -5.57 -8.51 -19.74
C LEU A 3 -5.29 -7.31 -18.81
N LYS A 4 -4.25 -6.52 -19.08
CA LYS A 4 -3.90 -5.35 -18.26
C LYS A 4 -4.98 -4.28 -18.38
N GLU A 5 -5.44 -4.03 -19.60
CA GLU A 5 -6.49 -3.06 -19.91
C GLU A 5 -7.84 -3.46 -19.27
N ALA A 6 -8.23 -4.74 -19.38
CA ALA A 6 -9.42 -5.26 -18.71
C ALA A 6 -9.32 -5.15 -17.18
N PHE A 7 -8.13 -5.44 -16.61
CA PHE A 7 -7.89 -5.38 -15.18
C PHE A 7 -7.98 -3.95 -14.64
N GLU A 8 -7.35 -3.00 -15.32
CA GLU A 8 -7.45 -1.58 -15.02
C GLU A 8 -8.89 -1.08 -15.15
N PHE A 9 -9.59 -1.47 -16.21
CA PHE A 9 -10.98 -1.07 -16.42
C PHE A 9 -11.89 -1.53 -15.28
N PHE A 10 -11.84 -2.81 -14.88
CA PHE A 10 -12.76 -3.31 -13.86
C PHE A 10 -12.42 -2.78 -12.46
N ILE A 11 -11.13 -2.67 -12.10
CA ILE A 11 -10.74 -2.16 -10.78
C ILE A 11 -11.28 -0.76 -10.57
N ASN A 12 -11.20 0.08 -11.62
CA ASN A 12 -11.59 1.48 -11.53
C ASN A 12 -13.11 1.71 -11.73
N GLN A 13 -13.93 0.67 -11.92
CA GLN A 13 -15.40 0.79 -11.90
C GLN A 13 -15.93 1.33 -10.56
N ARG A 14 -15.21 1.06 -9.48
CA ARG A 14 -15.50 1.62 -8.16
C ARG A 14 -14.48 2.72 -7.87
N ALA A 15 -14.90 3.97 -8.02
CA ALA A 15 -14.05 5.11 -7.69
C ALA A 15 -13.53 5.01 -6.26
N ASN A 16 -12.22 5.16 -6.08
CA ASN A 16 -11.49 5.28 -4.80
C ASN A 16 -11.53 4.07 -3.86
N LYS A 17 -12.55 3.20 -3.95
CA LYS A 17 -12.72 2.07 -3.02
C LYS A 17 -11.60 1.04 -3.07
N PRO A 18 -11.08 0.64 -4.26
CA PRO A 18 -9.94 -0.27 -4.33
C PRO A 18 -8.70 0.30 -3.64
N ALA A 19 -8.40 1.58 -3.84
CA ALA A 19 -7.27 2.26 -3.22
C ALA A 19 -7.39 2.30 -1.68
N GLU A 20 -8.57 2.61 -1.15
CA GLU A 20 -8.86 2.54 0.28
C GLU A 20 -8.66 1.13 0.84
N LEU A 21 -9.18 0.11 0.15
CA LEU A 21 -9.07 -1.29 0.60
C LEU A 21 -7.63 -1.79 0.56
N ILE A 22 -6.85 -1.40 -0.45
CA ILE A 22 -5.43 -1.71 -0.55
C ILE A 22 -4.67 -1.08 0.63
N ALA A 23 -4.93 0.20 0.95
CA ALA A 23 -4.31 0.88 2.09
C ALA A 23 -4.62 0.17 3.43
N LYS A 24 -5.89 -0.18 3.64
CA LYS A 24 -6.33 -0.91 4.84
C LYS A 24 -5.71 -2.30 4.95
N PHE A 25 -5.54 -3.00 3.83
CA PHE A 25 -4.91 -4.32 3.81
C PHE A 25 -3.41 -4.23 4.12
N VAL A 26 -2.72 -3.23 3.60
CA VAL A 26 -1.31 -2.97 3.96
C VAL A 26 -1.18 -2.64 5.45
N ASP A 27 -2.05 -1.77 5.99
CA ASP A 27 -2.06 -1.45 7.43
C ASP A 27 -2.26 -2.70 8.29
N SER A 28 -3.21 -3.58 7.94
CA SER A 28 -3.46 -4.80 8.71
C SER A 28 -2.26 -5.74 8.72
N LYS A 29 -1.51 -5.81 7.62
CA LYS A 29 -0.31 -6.68 7.51
C LYS A 29 0.92 -6.12 8.22
N LEU A 30 1.00 -4.80 8.38
CA LEU A 30 2.11 -4.12 9.09
C LEU A 30 1.85 -3.93 10.60
N ARG A 31 0.68 -4.31 11.12
CA ARG A 31 0.37 -4.22 12.56
C ARG A 31 1.04 -5.33 13.38
N ALA A 32 1.49 -4.96 14.57
CA ALA A 32 1.97 -5.89 15.58
C ALA A 32 0.91 -6.96 15.90
N GLY A 33 1.31 -8.22 15.97
CA GLY A 33 0.42 -9.36 16.18
C GLY A 33 0.05 -10.14 14.91
N ASN A 34 0.46 -9.65 13.73
CA ASN A 34 0.43 -10.44 12.50
C ASN A 34 1.54 -11.51 12.55
N LYS A 35 1.28 -12.61 13.27
CA LYS A 35 2.21 -13.75 13.45
C LYS A 35 2.16 -14.75 12.30
N GLU A 36 1.38 -14.48 11.27
CA GLU A 36 1.05 -15.44 10.21
C GLU A 36 2.06 -15.47 9.05
N ALA A 37 3.07 -14.59 9.05
CA ALA A 37 4.03 -14.50 7.94
C ALA A 37 5.45 -14.21 8.45
N THR A 38 6.45 -14.85 7.83
CA THR A 38 7.86 -14.45 7.99
C THR A 38 8.11 -13.09 7.34
N GLU A 39 9.26 -12.46 7.62
CA GLU A 39 9.63 -11.19 6.99
C GLU A 39 9.72 -11.32 5.46
N GLU A 40 10.23 -12.45 4.94
CA GLU A 40 10.32 -12.71 3.50
C GLU A 40 8.94 -12.91 2.85
N GLU A 41 8.02 -13.57 3.55
CA GLU A 41 6.66 -13.76 3.08
C GLU A 41 5.89 -12.44 3.05
N LEU A 42 6.10 -11.60 4.08
CA LEU A 42 5.56 -10.25 4.14
C LEU A 42 6.09 -9.40 2.98
N GLU A 43 7.40 -9.42 2.73
CA GLU A 43 8.02 -8.68 1.63
C GLU A 43 7.43 -9.09 0.27
N ARG A 44 7.32 -10.40 -0.01
CA ARG A 44 6.70 -10.92 -1.24
C ARG A 44 5.22 -10.53 -1.36
N LEU A 45 4.50 -10.51 -0.24
CA LEU A 45 3.10 -10.09 -0.21
C LEU A 45 2.97 -8.61 -0.56
N LEU A 46 3.82 -7.76 0.01
CA LEU A 46 3.85 -6.33 -0.26
C LEU A 46 4.18 -6.05 -1.73
N ASP A 47 5.10 -6.78 -2.34
CA ASP A 47 5.37 -6.68 -3.78
C ASP A 47 4.15 -7.00 -4.65
N LYS A 48 3.42 -8.08 -4.32
CA LYS A 48 2.18 -8.44 -5.02
C LYS A 48 1.11 -7.36 -4.88
N ILE A 49 0.99 -6.76 -3.69
CA ILE A 49 0.06 -5.64 -3.46
C ILE A 49 0.46 -4.44 -4.31
N MET A 50 1.75 -4.13 -4.42
CA MET A 50 2.23 -3.02 -5.24
C MET A 50 1.98 -3.25 -6.73
N VAL A 51 1.94 -4.50 -7.21
CA VAL A 51 1.48 -4.82 -8.57
C VAL A 51 0.01 -4.48 -8.76
N LEU A 52 -0.87 -4.86 -7.81
CA LEU A 52 -2.31 -4.52 -7.87
C LEU A 52 -2.54 -3.00 -7.82
N PHE A 53 -1.76 -2.29 -7.00
CA PHE A 53 -1.86 -0.85 -6.85
C PHE A 53 -1.56 -0.08 -8.15
N ARG A 54 -0.71 -0.62 -9.04
CA ARG A 54 -0.42 0.01 -10.34
C ARG A 54 -1.65 0.20 -11.23
N PHE A 55 -2.66 -0.65 -11.06
CA PHE A 55 -3.90 -0.59 -11.84
C PHE A 55 -4.94 0.36 -11.22
N SER A 56 -4.69 0.96 -10.06
CA SER A 56 -5.65 1.85 -9.40
C SER A 56 -5.40 3.31 -9.75
N HIS A 57 -6.48 4.06 -10.03
CA HIS A 57 -6.42 5.51 -10.29
C HIS A 57 -6.45 6.37 -9.02
N GLY A 58 -7.05 5.89 -7.91
CA GLY A 58 -7.23 6.64 -6.66
C GLY A 58 -5.99 6.70 -5.77
N LYS A 59 -4.88 7.17 -6.33
CA LYS A 59 -3.55 6.99 -5.74
C LYS A 59 -3.28 7.95 -4.58
N ASP A 60 -3.85 9.16 -4.69
CA ASP A 60 -3.99 10.16 -3.64
C ASP A 60 -4.81 9.63 -2.44
N VAL A 61 -5.90 8.90 -2.71
CA VAL A 61 -6.74 8.29 -1.69
C VAL A 61 -5.94 7.23 -0.92
N PHE A 62 -5.24 6.34 -1.64
CA PHE A 62 -4.34 5.37 -1.00
C PHE A 62 -3.31 6.09 -0.11
N GLU A 63 -2.68 7.16 -0.61
CA GLU A 63 -1.69 7.91 0.15
C GLU A 63 -2.27 8.53 1.43
N ALA A 64 -3.45 9.14 1.35
CA ALA A 64 -4.13 9.75 2.50
C ALA A 64 -4.43 8.71 3.59
N PHE A 65 -5.00 7.56 3.22
CA PHE A 65 -5.27 6.48 4.16
C PHE A 65 -3.98 5.87 4.72
N TYR A 66 -3.00 5.60 3.87
CA TYR A 66 -1.71 5.04 4.29
C TYR A 66 -0.98 5.95 5.28
N LYS A 67 -0.88 7.27 5.00
CA LYS A 67 -0.26 8.24 5.91
C LYS A 67 -0.98 8.30 7.25
N LYS A 68 -2.33 8.36 7.22
CA LYS A 68 -3.16 8.39 8.42
C LYS A 68 -2.92 7.17 9.31
N ASP A 69 -2.88 5.98 8.73
CA ASP A 69 -2.75 4.75 9.51
C ASP A 69 -1.30 4.48 9.93
N LEU A 70 -0.31 4.82 9.09
CA LEU A 70 1.11 4.82 9.48
C LEU A 70 1.35 5.73 10.68
N ALA A 71 0.84 6.97 10.66
CA ALA A 71 0.99 7.90 11.78
C ALA A 71 0.43 7.30 13.08
N LYS A 72 -0.75 6.66 13.03
CA LYS A 72 -1.32 5.97 14.19
C LYS A 72 -0.44 4.81 14.68
N ARG A 73 0.10 3.99 13.78
CA ARG A 73 0.96 2.85 14.16
C ARG A 73 2.24 3.33 14.85
N LEU A 74 2.87 4.37 14.30
CA LEU A 74 4.09 4.96 14.86
C LEU A 74 3.83 5.61 16.23
N LEU A 75 2.74 6.36 16.39
CA LEU A 75 2.41 7.02 17.66
C LEU A 75 2.04 6.04 18.78
N VAL A 76 1.40 4.91 18.44
CA VAL A 76 0.91 3.93 19.44
C VAL A 76 1.87 2.73 19.59
N GLY A 77 2.97 2.69 18.84
CA GLY A 77 3.93 1.58 18.90
C GLY A 77 3.36 0.23 18.45
N LYS A 78 2.43 0.24 17.48
CA LYS A 78 1.70 -0.95 17.00
C LYS A 78 2.21 -1.48 15.66
N SER A 79 3.44 -1.16 15.27
CA SER A 79 4.07 -1.70 14.05
C SER A 79 4.67 -3.09 14.29
N ALA A 80 4.61 -3.97 13.28
CA ALA A 80 5.17 -5.31 13.34
C ALA A 80 6.71 -5.30 13.33
N SER A 81 7.32 -4.47 12.50
CA SER A 81 8.77 -4.29 12.38
C SER A 81 9.08 -2.90 11.81
N VAL A 82 10.14 -2.26 12.29
CA VAL A 82 10.62 -0.97 11.75
C VAL A 82 11.16 -1.15 10.33
N ASP A 83 11.81 -2.28 10.05
CA ASP A 83 12.42 -2.53 8.74
C ASP A 83 11.36 -2.84 7.68
N ALA A 84 10.25 -3.50 8.05
CA ALA A 84 9.10 -3.67 7.17
C ALA A 84 8.46 -2.32 6.79
N GLU A 85 8.37 -1.37 7.73
CA GLU A 85 7.86 -0.02 7.45
C GLU A 85 8.79 0.74 6.50
N LYS A 86 10.12 0.65 6.72
CA LYS A 86 11.11 1.25 5.82
C LYS A 86 11.06 0.61 4.43
N SER A 87 10.91 -0.70 4.33
CA SER A 87 10.77 -1.41 3.05
C SER A 87 9.55 -0.87 2.29
N MET A 88 8.39 -0.77 2.94
CA MET A 88 7.19 -0.23 2.29
C MET A 88 7.32 1.22 1.85
N LEU A 89 7.95 2.06 2.66
CA LEU A 89 8.23 3.45 2.28
C LEU A 89 9.18 3.49 1.07
N SER A 90 10.20 2.64 1.04
CA SER A 90 11.16 2.56 -0.07
C SER A 90 10.50 2.09 -1.36
N LYS A 91 9.59 1.11 -1.27
CA LYS A 91 8.74 0.70 -2.40
C LYS A 91 7.87 1.86 -2.87
N LYS A 92 7.25 2.62 -1.96
CA LYS A 92 6.42 3.79 -2.29
C LYS A 92 7.22 4.90 -2.98
N VAL A 93 8.46 5.15 -2.56
CA VAL A 93 9.38 6.15 -3.15
C VAL A 93 9.93 5.67 -4.50
N GLY A 94 10.18 4.37 -4.68
CA GLY A 94 10.64 3.77 -5.92
C GLY A 94 9.59 3.81 -7.05
N PHE A 95 8.30 3.90 -6.72
CA PHE A 95 7.29 4.37 -7.65
C PHE A 95 7.39 5.89 -7.68
N ASN A 96 8.02 6.47 -8.70
CA ASN A 96 8.12 7.91 -8.87
C ASN A 96 6.70 8.51 -9.06
N TRP A 97 6.07 8.86 -7.95
CA TRP A 97 4.88 9.68 -7.86
C TRP A 97 5.36 11.12 -8.02
N SER A 98 5.47 11.60 -9.24
CA SER A 98 5.81 13.00 -9.55
C SER A 98 4.71 14.00 -9.13
N CYS A 99 4.07 13.76 -7.98
CA CYS A 99 3.32 14.75 -7.22
C CYS A 99 3.96 14.94 -5.83
N LEU A 100 5.28 15.16 -5.82
CA LEU A 100 6.01 15.83 -4.74
C LEU A 100 6.52 17.21 -5.21
N SER A 101 5.91 17.77 -6.27
CA SER A 101 6.15 19.15 -6.73
C SER A 101 5.13 20.16 -6.18
N CYS A 102 4.44 19.84 -5.09
CA CYS A 102 3.55 20.77 -4.39
C CYS A 102 3.69 20.68 -2.86
N VAL A 103 4.92 20.63 -2.34
CA VAL A 103 5.40 21.34 -1.14
C VAL A 103 6.89 21.52 -1.29
#